data_AF-A0A9D3YEI7-F1
#
_entry.id   AF-A0A9D3YEI7-F1
#
_cell.length_a   1.000
_cell.length_b   1.000
_cell.length_c   1.000
_cell.angle_alpha   90.00
_cell.angle_beta   90.00
_cell.angle_gamma   90.00
#
_symmetry.space_group_name_H-M   'P 1'
#
loop_
_entity.id
_entity.type
_entity.pdbx_description
1 polymer ?
#
loop_
_entity_poly.entity_id
_entity_poly.type
_entity_poly.pdbx_seq_one_letter_code
_entity_poly.pdbx_strand_id
1 'polypeptide(L)'
;MHYWGGAAPGTFKCECGLTENGCMRGKTSCNCDSLMDTSDSGLLLHKDYLPVLEMHFGDTGTLSDNKVGQHELGELICAGDSK
;
A
#
# COMPACT_ATOMS: atom_id res chain seq x y z
N MET A 1 -12.85 0.46 -2.64
CA MET A 1 -12.08 1.21 -1.62
C MET A 1 -10.63 1.26 -2.07
N HIS A 2 -9.96 2.41 -1.94
CA HIS A 2 -8.57 2.58 -2.35
C HIS A 2 -7.75 2.97 -1.12
N TYR A 3 -6.97 2.04 -0.58
CA TYR A 3 -6.07 2.29 0.54
C TYR A 3 -4.93 1.27 0.57
N TRP A 4 -3.81 1.67 1.18
CA TRP A 4 -2.61 0.85 1.33
C TRP A 4 -2.45 0.37 2.78
N GLY A 5 -1.58 -0.62 3.01
CA GLY A 5 -1.20 -1.02 4.35
C GLY A 5 -0.73 0.18 5.19
N GLY A 6 -1.15 0.24 6.45
CA GLY A 6 -0.84 1.35 7.36
C GLY A 6 -1.60 2.66 7.09
N ALA A 7 -2.41 2.73 6.02
CA ALA A 7 -3.24 3.90 5.72
C ALA A 7 -4.72 3.67 5.98
N ALA A 8 -5.44 4.74 6.31
CA ALA A 8 -6.89 4.68 6.47
C ALA A 8 -7.62 4.70 5.10
N PRO A 9 -8.74 3.98 4.96
CA PRO A 9 -9.60 3.97 3.78
C PRO A 9 -10.00 5.36 3.32
N GLY A 10 -9.85 5.63 2.03
CA GLY A 10 -10.23 6.91 1.42
C GLY A 10 -9.22 8.04 1.59
N THR A 11 -8.07 7.80 2.22
CA THR A 11 -6.99 8.81 2.31
C THR A 11 -6.25 9.01 1.00
N PHE A 12 -6.28 8.02 0.09
CA PHE A 12 -5.47 7.99 -1.14
C PHE A 12 -3.96 8.17 -0.87
N LYS A 13 -3.51 7.71 0.31
CA LYS A 13 -2.13 7.82 0.79
C LYS A 13 -1.63 6.45 1.27
N CYS A 14 -0.32 6.29 1.29
CA CYS A 14 0.36 5.21 2.00
C CYS A 14 0.69 5.66 3.43
N GLU A 15 1.17 4.74 4.28
CA GLU A 15 1.52 5.04 5.68
C GLU A 15 2.42 6.27 5.80
N CYS A 16 3.51 6.34 5.01
CA CYS A 16 4.46 7.47 5.05
C CYS A 16 3.78 8.82 4.79
N GLY A 17 2.76 8.85 3.92
CA GLY A 17 2.03 10.07 3.56
C GLY A 17 1.08 10.56 4.65
N LEU A 18 0.82 9.73 5.67
CA LEU A 18 0.06 10.10 6.87
C LEU A 18 0.96 10.56 8.02
N THR A 19 2.27 10.29 7.96
CA THR A 19 3.22 10.70 8.99
C THR A 19 3.77 12.10 8.74
N GLU A 20 4.17 12.80 9.81
CA GLU A 20 4.80 14.12 9.71
C GLU A 20 6.14 14.10 8.95
N ASN A 21 6.83 12.95 8.95
CA ASN A 21 8.09 12.75 8.23
C ASN A 21 7.90 12.65 6.71
N GLY A 22 6.66 12.36 6.25
CA GLY A 22 6.34 12.20 4.85
C GLY A 22 6.99 10.98 4.19
N CYS A 23 6.88 10.91 2.87
CA CYS A 23 7.52 9.89 2.04
C CYS A 23 8.84 10.41 1.44
N MET A 24 9.63 9.51 0.86
CA MET A 24 10.90 9.83 0.20
C MET A 24 10.76 11.00 -0.80
N ARG A 25 11.81 11.82 -0.87
CA ARG A 25 11.86 13.05 -1.70
C ARG A 25 10.75 14.07 -1.41
N GLY A 26 10.23 14.12 -0.19
CA GLY A 26 9.19 15.07 0.21
C GLY A 26 7.85 14.79 -0.46
N LYS A 27 7.62 13.54 -0.89
CA LYS A 27 6.33 13.10 -1.42
C LYS A 27 5.31 13.00 -0.28
N THR A 28 4.07 13.37 -0.58
CA THR A 28 2.99 13.46 0.43
C THR A 28 1.98 12.31 0.33
N SER A 29 2.09 11.44 -0.68
CA SER A 29 1.14 10.36 -0.93
C SER A 29 1.76 8.99 -0.66
N CYS A 30 2.70 8.53 -1.50
CA CYS A 30 3.37 7.24 -1.33
C CYS A 30 4.86 7.32 -1.70
N ASN A 31 5.68 6.36 -1.25
CA ASN A 31 7.07 6.28 -1.67
C ASN A 31 7.19 5.90 -3.15
N CYS A 32 6.31 5.04 -3.67
CA CYS A 32 6.31 4.65 -5.08
C CYS A 32 6.15 5.83 -6.07
N ASP A 33 5.61 6.98 -5.61
CA ASP A 33 5.52 8.23 -6.37
C ASP A 33 6.87 8.97 -6.53
N SER A 34 7.95 8.47 -5.90
CA SER A 34 9.26 9.12 -5.84
C SER A 34 10.16 8.88 -7.07
N LEU A 35 9.71 8.03 -8.02
CA LEU A 35 10.47 7.57 -9.19
C LEU A 35 11.82 6.92 -8.83
N MET A 36 11.95 6.45 -7.59
CA MET A 36 13.09 5.72 -7.08
C MET A 36 12.68 4.28 -6.79
N ASP A 37 13.68 3.42 -6.61
CA ASP A 37 13.46 2.07 -6.11
C ASP A 37 13.12 2.14 -4.62
N THR A 38 11.83 2.16 -4.33
CA THR A 38 11.28 2.34 -2.98
C THR A 38 10.08 1.44 -2.79
N SER A 39 9.83 1.03 -1.55
CA SER A 39 8.66 0.25 -1.19
C SER A 39 7.80 0.97 -0.16
N ASP A 40 6.50 0.69 -0.21
CA ASP A 40 5.54 1.02 0.82
C ASP A 40 5.07 -0.31 1.45
N SER A 41 4.97 -0.36 2.77
CA SER A 41 4.53 -1.56 3.51
C SER A 41 3.56 -1.17 4.61
N GLY A 42 2.88 -2.17 5.18
CA GLY A 42 1.99 -1.97 6.33
C GLY A 42 0.92 -3.05 6.42
N LEU A 43 0.15 -3.02 7.51
CA LEU A 43 -0.94 -3.97 7.76
C LEU A 43 -2.28 -3.43 7.21
N LEU A 44 -3.10 -4.35 6.70
CA LEU A 44 -4.51 -4.10 6.40
C LEU A 44 -5.34 -4.51 7.61
N LEU A 45 -5.89 -3.53 8.33
CA LEU A 45 -6.56 -3.76 9.63
C LEU A 45 -8.08 -3.54 9.59
N HIS A 46 -8.61 -3.05 8.47
CA HIS A 46 -10.03 -2.79 8.32
C HIS A 46 -10.78 -4.10 8.08
N LYS A 47 -11.36 -4.65 9.15
CA LYS A 47 -12.06 -5.95 9.16
C LYS A 47 -13.08 -6.10 8.04
N ASP A 48 -13.85 -5.05 7.74
CA ASP A 48 -14.87 -5.07 6.69
C ASP A 48 -14.31 -5.27 5.27
N TYR A 49 -12.99 -5.13 5.10
CA TYR A 49 -12.27 -5.28 3.84
C TYR A 49 -11.32 -6.49 3.82
N LEU A 50 -11.43 -7.38 4.81
CA LEU A 50 -10.69 -8.64 4.89
C LEU A 50 -11.65 -9.84 4.69
N PRO A 51 -11.20 -10.94 4.07
CA PRO A 51 -9.90 -11.13 3.41
C PRO A 51 -9.74 -10.27 2.14
N VAL A 52 -8.49 -10.02 1.75
CA VAL A 52 -8.20 -9.41 0.45
C VAL A 52 -8.52 -10.42 -0.64
N LEU A 53 -9.46 -10.07 -1.53
CA LEU A 53 -9.86 -10.92 -2.66
C LEU A 53 -9.08 -10.59 -3.93
N GLU A 54 -8.84 -9.31 -4.18
CA GLU A 54 -8.16 -8.81 -5.38
C GLU A 54 -7.27 -7.62 -5.04
N MET A 55 -6.17 -7.47 -5.78
CA MET A 55 -5.29 -6.31 -5.74
C MET A 55 -5.15 -5.72 -7.13
N HIS A 56 -5.31 -4.40 -7.25
CA HIS A 56 -5.20 -3.70 -8.52
C HIS A 56 -4.00 -2.75 -8.46
N PHE A 57 -2.99 -3.04 -9.30
CA PHE A 57 -1.82 -2.18 -9.46
C PHE A 57 -1.86 -1.52 -10.84
N GLY A 58 -1.52 -0.23 -10.89
CA GLY A 58 -1.41 0.56 -12.11
C GLY A 58 0.01 1.05 -12.32
N ASP A 59 0.28 1.60 -13.51
CA ASP A 59 1.60 2.14 -13.88
C ASP A 59 2.78 1.14 -13.69
N THR A 60 2.52 -0.14 -13.93
CA THR A 60 3.52 -1.23 -13.87
C THR A 60 4.32 -1.38 -15.16
N GLY A 61 4.40 -0.31 -15.95
CA GLY A 61 5.17 -0.20 -17.18
C GLY A 61 4.40 -0.36 -18.49
N THR A 62 5.11 -0.06 -19.58
CA THR A 62 4.63 -0.12 -20.97
C THR A 62 5.68 -0.78 -21.87
N LEU A 63 5.35 -1.03 -23.14
CA LEU A 63 6.33 -1.52 -24.14
C LEU A 63 7.52 -0.56 -24.37
N SER A 64 7.40 0.69 -23.93
CA SER A 64 8.38 1.75 -24.13
C SER A 64 9.14 2.15 -22.85
N ASP A 65 8.87 1.53 -21.71
CA ASP A 65 9.56 1.83 -20.46
C ASP A 65 9.95 0.55 -19.69
N ASN A 66 10.67 0.74 -18.58
CA ASN A 66 11.17 -0.33 -17.74
C ASN A 66 10.55 -0.30 -16.33
N LYS A 67 9.34 0.25 -16.17
CA LYS A 67 8.69 0.25 -14.85
C LYS A 67 8.25 -1.16 -14.50
N VAL A 68 8.38 -1.53 -13.24
CA VAL A 68 7.97 -2.83 -12.72
C VAL A 68 7.25 -2.60 -11.39
N GLY A 69 6.13 -3.28 -11.21
CA GLY A 69 5.45 -3.37 -9.92
C GLY A 69 5.73 -4.72 -9.26
N GLN A 70 6.20 -4.69 -8.02
CA GLN A 70 6.35 -5.87 -7.17
C GLN A 70 5.40 -5.74 -5.97
N HIS A 71 4.80 -6.86 -5.58
CA HIS A 71 3.87 -6.88 -4.45
C HIS A 71 3.94 -8.22 -3.73
N GLU A 72 3.66 -8.17 -2.43
CA GLU A 72 3.52 -9.32 -1.55
C GLU A 72 2.28 -9.11 -0.68
N LEU A 73 1.44 -10.14 -0.58
CA LEU A 73 0.31 -10.17 0.33
C LEU A 73 0.53 -11.32 1.30
N GLY A 74 0.70 -10.98 2.58
CA GLY A 74 0.83 -11.96 3.66
C GLY A 74 -0.47 -12.70 3.94
N GLU A 75 -0.38 -13.73 4.79
CA GLU A 75 -1.54 -14.49 5.25
C GLU A 75 -2.55 -13.65 6.04
N LEU A 76 -3.83 -14.00 5.95
CA LEU A 76 -4.84 -13.43 6.84
C LEU A 76 -4.65 -14.01 8.25
N ILE A 77 -4.29 -13.14 9.20
CA ILE A 77 -4.19 -13.50 10.61
C ILE A 77 -5.48 -13.08 11.33
N CYS A 78 -6.22 -14.07 11.83
CA CYS A 78 -7.37 -13.86 12.69
C CYS A 78 -6.99 -14.14 14.15
N ALA A 79 -7.30 -13.21 15.06
CA ALA A 79 -7.07 -13.36 16.49
C ALA A 79 -8.29 -12.89 17.28
N GLY A 80 -8.53 -13.51 18.44
CA GLY A 80 -9.61 -13.09 19.36
C GLY A 80 -10.81 -14.04 19.46
N ASP A 81 -10.83 -15.13 18.69
CA ASP A 81 -11.80 -16.23 18.88
C ASP A 81 -11.31 -17.20 19.97
N SER A 82 -11.12 -16.67 21.18
CA SER A 82 -10.95 -17.49 22.38
C SER A 82 -12.34 -17.96 22.82
N LYS A 83 -12.68 -19.22 22.54
CA LYS A 83 -13.70 -19.95 23.32
C LYS A 83 -13.01 -20.79 24.38
#